data_AF-A0A365ZQ05-F1
#
_entry.id   AF-A0A365ZQ05-F1
#
_cell.length_a   1.000
_cell.length_b   1.000
_cell.length_c   1.000
_cell.angle_alpha   90.00
_cell.angle_beta   90.00
_cell.angle_gamma   90.00
#
_symmetry.space_group_name_H-M   'P 1'
#
loop_
_entity.id
_entity.type
_entity.pdbx_description
1 polymer ?
#
loop_
_entity_poly.entity_id
_entity_poly.type
_entity_poly.pdbx_seq_one_letter_code
_entity_poly.pdbx_strand_id
1 'polypeptide(L)'
;MRYAWAAAGLVMAIACSSCTGDSEEATREYSIPDPLCHLPVDEALISPLLPPGEELTIDPEFPEPVSGIMGSIADCGLVVDGTQAVHLRATPTDSGDGPPGVQAFLDREGENRTLADGQTSAAGAGEVVAWNDYAAMHVPCAASSLDYTGLNFSIELRWAEGQDHRDALAQAIGPLMDAFLARQGPGTCDTA
;
A
#
# COMPACT_ATOMS: atom_id res chain seq x y z
N MET A 1 -40.66 -66.09 31.58
CA MET A 1 -39.69 -65.25 30.81
C MET A 1 -39.29 -64.11 31.74
N ARG A 2 -38.14 -64.19 32.45
CA ARG A 2 -36.82 -63.59 32.09
C ARG A 2 -36.97 -62.08 31.75
N TYR A 3 -36.37 -61.06 32.36
CA TYR A 3 -35.05 -60.80 32.99
C TYR A 3 -35.21 -59.56 33.95
N ALA A 4 -34.66 -59.50 35.17
CA ALA A 4 -33.30 -59.10 35.59
C ALA A 4 -32.94 -57.58 35.48
N TRP A 5 -32.92 -56.90 36.64
CA TRP A 5 -31.98 -55.89 37.20
C TRP A 5 -31.09 -54.98 36.31
N ALA A 6 -31.05 -53.67 36.62
CA ALA A 6 -29.88 -52.77 36.81
C ALA A 6 -30.35 -51.30 36.68
N ALA A 7 -30.33 -50.42 37.69
CA ALA A 7 -29.20 -49.79 38.41
C ALA A 7 -28.35 -48.80 37.57
N ALA A 8 -28.45 -47.52 37.99
CA ALA A 8 -27.42 -46.48 38.02
C ALA A 8 -26.81 -45.94 36.70
N GLY A 9 -27.19 -44.68 36.40
CA GLY A 9 -26.27 -43.54 36.37
C GLY A 9 -25.32 -43.38 35.18
N LEU A 10 -25.49 -42.29 34.42
CA LEU A 10 -24.36 -41.44 34.02
C LEU A 10 -24.87 -40.05 33.58
N VAL A 11 -24.58 -39.05 34.41
CA VAL A 11 -24.66 -37.62 34.06
C VAL A 11 -23.48 -37.35 33.13
N MET A 12 -23.73 -37.16 31.84
CA MET A 12 -22.66 -36.79 30.89
C MET A 12 -22.43 -35.28 30.99
N ALA A 13 -21.23 -34.95 31.46
CA ALA A 13 -20.74 -33.61 31.70
C ALA A 13 -20.66 -32.77 30.42
N ILE A 14 -20.97 -31.49 30.60
CA ILE A 14 -20.74 -30.40 29.68
C ILE A 14 -19.24 -30.32 29.38
N ALA A 15 -18.83 -30.74 28.18
CA ALA A 15 -17.54 -30.38 27.62
C ALA A 15 -17.73 -29.01 26.93
N CYS A 16 -17.50 -27.93 27.69
CA CYS A 16 -17.14 -26.66 27.06
C CYS A 16 -15.78 -26.87 26.42
N SER A 17 -15.77 -27.15 25.11
CA SER A 17 -14.60 -26.99 24.26
C SER A 17 -14.23 -25.50 24.26
N SER A 18 -13.54 -25.07 25.31
CA SER A 18 -12.67 -23.90 25.26
C SER A 18 -11.60 -24.22 24.23
N CYS A 19 -11.89 -23.93 22.97
CA CYS A 19 -10.84 -23.73 21.98
C CYS A 19 -10.04 -22.53 22.46
N THR A 20 -9.03 -22.80 23.28
CA THR A 20 -7.81 -22.01 23.33
C THR A 20 -7.18 -22.17 21.94
N GLY A 21 -7.75 -21.48 20.96
CA GLY A 21 -7.08 -21.27 19.69
C GLY A 21 -5.93 -20.34 20.03
N ASP A 22 -4.74 -20.92 20.17
CA ASP A 22 -3.52 -20.28 19.71
C ASP A 22 -3.90 -19.45 18.49
N SER A 23 -3.85 -18.13 18.63
CA SER A 23 -3.91 -17.23 17.50
C SER A 23 -2.67 -17.54 16.68
N GLU A 24 -2.75 -18.53 15.78
CA GLU A 24 -1.81 -18.67 14.68
C GLU A 24 -1.78 -17.29 14.04
N GLU A 25 -0.69 -16.55 14.25
CA GLU A 25 -0.48 -15.26 13.60
C GLU A 25 -0.69 -15.50 12.12
N ALA A 26 -1.73 -14.88 11.55
CA ALA A 26 -2.08 -15.10 10.16
C ALA A 26 -0.81 -14.88 9.32
N THR A 27 -0.38 -15.92 8.61
CA THR A 27 0.89 -15.89 7.88
C THR A 27 0.66 -15.53 6.41
N ARG A 28 1.68 -14.94 5.80
CA ARG A 28 1.76 -14.67 4.36
C ARG A 28 2.34 -15.89 3.65
N GLU A 29 1.61 -16.50 2.72
CA GLU A 29 2.08 -17.67 1.97
C GLU A 29 2.57 -17.33 0.55
N TYR A 30 2.19 -16.16 0.02
CA TYR A 30 2.64 -15.69 -1.29
C TYR A 30 4.03 -15.03 -1.25
N SER A 31 4.72 -15.06 -2.39
CA SER A 31 5.95 -14.29 -2.65
C SER A 31 5.63 -12.93 -3.25
N ILE A 32 6.41 -11.90 -2.92
CA ILE A 32 6.34 -10.60 -3.62
C ILE A 32 7.06 -10.73 -4.97
N PRO A 33 6.41 -10.45 -6.11
CA PRO A 33 7.08 -10.44 -7.39
C PRO A 33 8.04 -9.25 -7.51
N ASP A 34 9.17 -9.47 -8.19
CA ASP A 34 10.07 -8.41 -8.64
C ASP A 34 10.17 -8.47 -10.18
N PRO A 35 9.70 -7.44 -10.91
CA PRO A 35 9.21 -6.15 -10.42
C PRO A 35 7.76 -6.18 -9.90
N LEU A 36 7.43 -5.27 -8.98
CA LEU A 36 6.08 -5.02 -8.48
C LEU A 36 5.56 -3.70 -9.06
N CYS A 37 4.40 -3.71 -9.73
CA CYS A 37 3.89 -2.54 -10.46
C CYS A 37 4.90 -1.99 -11.50
N HIS A 38 5.69 -2.89 -12.12
CA HIS A 38 6.83 -2.54 -12.97
C HIS A 38 7.92 -1.70 -12.29
N LEU A 39 7.93 -1.62 -10.97
CA LEU A 39 9.00 -0.98 -10.20
C LEU A 39 9.89 -2.06 -9.59
N PRO A 40 11.23 -1.92 -9.64
CA PRO A 40 12.09 -2.72 -8.77
C PRO A 40 11.76 -2.40 -7.31
N VAL A 41 11.56 -3.43 -6.49
CA VAL A 41 11.20 -3.26 -5.07
C VAL A 41 12.09 -4.06 -4.15
N ASP A 42 12.40 -3.49 -2.99
CA ASP A 42 13.00 -4.24 -1.88
C ASP A 42 11.87 -4.91 -1.09
N GLU A 43 11.87 -6.23 -1.05
CA GLU A 43 10.89 -7.01 -0.28
C GLU A 43 10.83 -6.58 1.19
N ALA A 44 11.95 -6.18 1.80
CA ALA A 44 11.97 -5.76 3.20
C ALA A 44 11.17 -4.46 3.44
N LEU A 45 11.05 -3.60 2.43
CA LEU A 45 10.28 -2.34 2.52
C LEU A 45 8.80 -2.57 2.26
N ILE A 46 8.46 -3.51 1.38
CA ILE A 46 7.07 -3.75 0.96
C ILE A 46 6.37 -4.78 1.84
N SER A 47 7.09 -5.78 2.35
CA SER A 47 6.49 -6.86 3.15
C SER A 47 5.67 -6.36 4.35
N PRO A 48 6.05 -5.30 5.09
CA PRO A 48 5.21 -4.77 6.18
C PRO A 48 3.90 -4.13 5.74
N LEU A 49 3.79 -3.74 4.46
CA LEU A 49 2.61 -3.07 3.89
C LEU A 49 1.59 -4.05 3.33
N LEU A 50 1.92 -5.34 3.27
CA LEU A 50 1.07 -6.36 2.69
C LEU A 50 0.40 -7.20 3.78
N PRO A 51 -0.90 -7.50 3.65
CA PRO A 51 -1.62 -8.32 4.62
C PRO A 51 -1.21 -9.79 4.52
N PRO A 52 -1.51 -10.62 5.53
CA PRO A 52 -1.48 -12.08 5.36
C PRO A 52 -2.43 -12.53 4.24
N GLY A 53 -2.18 -13.73 3.70
CA GLY A 53 -2.98 -14.30 2.62
C GLY A 53 -2.24 -15.38 1.83
N GLU A 54 -2.94 -15.98 0.86
CA GLU A 54 -2.47 -17.12 0.06
C GLU A 54 -1.95 -16.70 -1.31
N GLU A 55 -2.59 -15.72 -1.95
CA GLU A 55 -2.31 -15.31 -3.34
C GLU A 55 -2.16 -13.80 -3.46
N LEU A 56 -1.10 -13.35 -4.15
CA LEU A 56 -0.88 -11.96 -4.54
C LEU A 56 -0.93 -11.82 -6.06
N THR A 57 -1.76 -10.90 -6.53
CA THR A 57 -1.85 -10.51 -7.94
C THR A 57 -1.75 -8.99 -8.10
N ILE A 58 -1.34 -8.54 -9.27
CA ILE A 58 -1.36 -7.13 -9.66
C ILE A 58 -2.64 -6.92 -10.47
N ASP A 59 -3.35 -5.83 -10.20
CA ASP A 59 -4.59 -5.49 -10.89
C ASP A 59 -4.35 -5.41 -12.42
N PRO A 60 -5.09 -6.20 -13.24
CA PRO A 60 -4.90 -6.25 -14.68
C PRO A 60 -5.22 -4.92 -15.40
N GLU A 61 -5.89 -3.98 -14.72
CA GLU A 61 -6.14 -2.64 -15.26
C GLU A 61 -4.87 -1.77 -15.34
N PHE A 62 -3.73 -2.26 -14.81
CA PHE A 62 -2.41 -1.66 -14.98
C PHE A 62 -1.58 -2.38 -16.06
N PRO A 63 -1.73 -2.02 -17.36
CA PRO A 63 -1.01 -2.67 -18.43
C PRO A 63 0.49 -2.33 -18.41
N GLU A 64 1.32 -3.30 -18.81
CA GLU A 64 2.75 -3.08 -18.97
C GLU A 64 3.03 -1.89 -19.92
N PRO A 65 3.97 -1.00 -19.58
CA PRO A 65 4.37 0.05 -20.50
C PRO A 65 5.00 -0.55 -21.76
N VAL A 66 4.40 -0.28 -22.92
CA VAL A 66 4.77 -0.84 -24.24
C VAL A 66 6.25 -0.63 -24.61
N SER A 67 6.90 0.37 -24.04
CA SER A 67 8.30 0.72 -24.30
C SER A 67 9.24 0.52 -23.10
N GLY A 68 8.74 -0.04 -21.99
CA GLY A 68 9.44 -0.09 -20.71
C GLY A 68 9.54 1.26 -19.98
N ILE A 69 9.19 2.36 -20.65
CA ILE A 69 9.12 3.72 -20.11
C ILE A 69 7.73 3.94 -19.50
N MET A 70 7.69 4.38 -18.24
CA MET A 70 6.45 4.74 -17.57
C MET A 70 6.06 6.18 -17.91
N GLY A 71 4.75 6.42 -18.01
CA GLY A 71 4.21 7.77 -18.12
C GLY A 71 4.34 8.55 -16.81
N SER A 72 3.83 9.79 -16.81
CA SER A 72 3.75 10.63 -15.61
C SER A 72 2.66 10.20 -14.63
N ILE A 73 1.72 9.36 -15.08
CA ILE A 73 0.62 8.83 -14.29
C ILE A 73 0.82 7.33 -14.09
N ALA A 74 0.65 6.87 -12.86
CA ALA A 74 0.57 5.45 -12.52
C ALA A 74 -0.60 5.19 -11.57
N ASP A 75 -1.26 4.05 -11.74
CA ASP A 75 -2.35 3.60 -10.87
C ASP A 75 -2.27 2.07 -10.78
N CYS A 76 -1.68 1.55 -9.71
CA CYS A 76 -1.42 0.13 -9.54
C CYS A 76 -2.07 -0.43 -8.28
N GLY A 77 -2.95 -1.42 -8.44
CA GLY A 77 -3.55 -2.17 -7.35
C GLY A 77 -2.80 -3.48 -7.08
N LEU A 78 -2.52 -3.75 -5.81
CA LEU A 78 -2.09 -5.08 -5.35
C LEU A 78 -3.29 -5.76 -4.71
N VAL A 79 -3.60 -6.97 -5.18
CA VAL A 79 -4.77 -7.75 -4.78
C VAL A 79 -4.29 -8.98 -4.03
N VAL A 80 -4.70 -9.12 -2.77
CA VAL A 80 -4.44 -10.30 -1.94
C VAL A 80 -5.75 -11.05 -1.74
N ASP A 81 -5.77 -12.34 -2.08
CA ASP A 81 -6.95 -13.22 -1.98
C ASP A 81 -8.23 -12.61 -2.61
N GLY A 82 -8.05 -11.94 -3.75
CA GLY A 82 -9.15 -11.30 -4.50
C GLY A 82 -9.62 -9.94 -3.95
N THR A 83 -8.99 -9.41 -2.90
CA THR A 83 -9.29 -8.08 -2.34
C THR A 83 -8.14 -7.12 -2.57
N GLN A 84 -8.42 -5.91 -3.08
CA GLN A 84 -7.40 -4.89 -3.25
C GLN A 84 -6.85 -4.46 -1.87
N ALA A 85 -5.60 -4.79 -1.62
CA ALA A 85 -4.93 -4.57 -0.35
C ALA A 85 -4.12 -3.27 -0.36
N VAL A 86 -3.33 -3.05 -1.41
CA VAL A 86 -2.49 -1.86 -1.54
C VAL A 86 -2.80 -1.16 -2.85
N HIS A 87 -2.82 0.16 -2.83
CA HIS A 87 -3.00 0.98 -4.01
C HIS A 87 -1.87 2.01 -4.10
N LEU A 88 -1.12 1.95 -5.20
CA LEU A 88 -0.06 2.90 -5.52
C LEU A 88 -0.57 3.84 -6.59
N ARG A 89 -0.39 5.15 -6.39
CA ARG A 89 -0.76 6.16 -7.39
C ARG A 89 0.37 7.15 -7.59
N ALA A 90 0.59 7.55 -8.83
CA ALA A 90 1.46 8.66 -9.19
C ALA A 90 0.69 9.63 -10.08
N THR A 91 0.75 10.92 -9.79
CA THR A 91 0.05 11.96 -10.55
C THR A 91 0.94 13.20 -10.67
N PRO A 92 1.12 13.77 -11.87
CA PRO A 92 1.84 15.03 -12.02
C PRO A 92 1.08 16.19 -11.36
N THR A 93 1.83 17.23 -11.04
CA THR A 93 1.32 18.56 -10.73
C THR A 93 1.73 19.46 -11.88
N ASP A 94 0.78 20.17 -12.48
CA ASP A 94 1.06 21.19 -13.48
C ASP A 94 1.09 22.59 -12.85
N SER A 95 1.40 23.61 -13.66
CA SER A 95 1.46 25.00 -13.20
C SER A 95 0.08 25.61 -12.90
N GLY A 96 -1.00 24.97 -13.36
CA GLY A 96 -2.39 25.41 -13.20
C GLY A 96 -3.10 24.79 -11.99
N ASP A 97 -2.57 23.71 -11.44
CA ASP A 97 -3.15 22.91 -10.34
C ASP A 97 -3.16 23.61 -8.97
N GLY A 98 -2.56 24.79 -8.87
CA GLY A 98 -2.43 25.53 -7.61
C GLY A 98 -1.06 25.34 -6.96
N PRO A 99 -0.91 25.61 -5.65
CA PRO A 99 0.37 25.47 -4.98
C PRO A 99 0.83 23.99 -5.00
N PRO A 100 2.12 23.71 -5.22
CA PRO A 100 2.63 22.34 -5.14
C PRO A 100 2.62 21.82 -3.69
N GLY A 101 2.83 20.52 -3.53
CA GLY A 101 2.98 19.87 -2.23
C GLY A 101 1.85 18.90 -1.88
N VAL A 102 2.04 18.19 -0.77
CA VAL A 102 1.16 17.08 -0.37
C VAL A 102 -0.26 17.54 -0.05
N GLN A 103 -0.46 18.69 0.61
CA GLN A 103 -1.83 19.15 0.94
C GLN A 103 -2.67 19.42 -0.32
N ALA A 104 -2.10 20.10 -1.32
CA ALA A 104 -2.81 20.39 -2.57
C ALA A 104 -3.18 19.10 -3.32
N PHE A 105 -2.29 18.10 -3.27
CA PHE A 105 -2.57 16.77 -3.81
C PHE A 105 -3.75 16.09 -3.11
N LEU A 106 -3.77 16.07 -1.77
CA LEU A 106 -4.90 15.51 -0.99
C LEU A 106 -6.22 16.19 -1.34
N ASP A 107 -6.23 17.53 -1.37
CA ASP A 107 -7.43 18.32 -1.66
C ASP A 107 -7.99 17.99 -3.06
N ARG A 108 -7.10 17.79 -4.05
CA ARG A 108 -7.47 17.45 -5.42
C ARG A 108 -8.04 16.03 -5.55
N GLU A 109 -7.46 15.07 -4.84
CA GLU A 109 -7.93 13.68 -4.82
C GLU A 109 -9.21 13.52 -3.98
N GLY A 110 -9.64 14.57 -3.26
CA GLY A 110 -10.81 14.53 -2.38
C GLY A 110 -10.56 13.74 -1.11
N GLU A 111 -9.29 13.62 -0.70
CA GLU A 111 -8.89 12.91 0.51
C GLU A 111 -9.26 13.70 1.74
N ASN A 112 -9.95 13.05 2.70
CA ASN A 112 -10.33 13.68 3.96
C ASN A 112 -9.18 13.59 4.99
N ARG A 113 -8.01 14.09 4.63
CA ARG A 113 -6.77 14.07 5.43
C ARG A 113 -6.10 15.44 5.43
N THR A 114 -5.44 15.81 6.53
CA THR A 114 -4.69 17.07 6.61
C THR A 114 -3.24 16.81 7.01
N LEU A 115 -2.33 17.72 6.63
CA LEU A 115 -0.93 17.66 7.07
C LEU A 115 -0.78 17.64 8.60
N ALA A 116 -1.68 18.28 9.34
CA ALA A 116 -1.62 18.35 10.80
C ALA A 116 -1.87 16.99 11.47
N ASP A 117 -2.59 16.09 10.78
CA ASP A 117 -2.91 14.76 11.28
C ASP A 117 -1.87 13.71 10.84
N GLY A 118 -0.98 14.08 9.91
CA GLY A 118 0.06 13.23 9.36
C GLY A 118 1.41 13.40 10.06
N GLN A 119 2.24 12.38 9.96
CA GLN A 119 3.64 12.44 10.35
C GLN A 119 4.48 12.90 9.17
N THR A 120 4.94 14.14 9.21
CA THR A 120 5.83 14.69 8.18
C THR A 120 7.26 14.22 8.39
N SER A 121 7.90 13.80 7.31
CA SER A 121 9.33 13.52 7.26
C SER A 121 9.89 13.93 5.90
N ALA A 122 11.22 14.10 5.83
CA ALA A 122 11.89 14.22 4.54
C ALA A 122 12.41 12.83 4.14
N ALA A 123 12.17 12.42 2.89
CA ALA A 123 12.74 11.20 2.33
C ALA A 123 13.24 11.51 0.92
N GLY A 124 14.53 11.23 0.65
CA GLY A 124 15.14 11.50 -0.64
C GLY A 124 14.96 12.96 -1.08
N ALA A 125 14.34 13.15 -2.25
CA ALA A 125 14.14 14.45 -2.89
C ALA A 125 12.82 15.16 -2.52
N GLY A 126 11.98 14.59 -1.66
CA GLY A 126 10.61 15.07 -1.45
C GLY A 126 10.16 15.18 0.01
N GLU A 127 9.02 15.85 0.17
CA GLU A 127 8.26 15.87 1.42
C GLU A 127 7.41 14.60 1.48
N VAL A 128 7.51 13.84 2.58
CA VAL A 128 6.67 12.67 2.87
C VAL A 128 5.74 12.99 4.03
N VAL A 129 4.49 12.57 3.90
CA VAL A 129 3.51 12.63 4.98
C VAL A 129 2.84 11.27 5.09
N ALA A 130 2.86 10.70 6.29
CA ALA A 130 2.28 9.40 6.56
C ALA A 130 1.15 9.47 7.60
N TRP A 131 0.06 8.78 7.31
CA TRP A 131 -1.06 8.46 8.19
C TRP A 131 -1.10 6.94 8.42
N ASN A 132 -2.02 6.48 9.26
CA ASN A 132 -2.10 5.08 9.68
C ASN A 132 -2.15 4.08 8.51
N ASP A 133 -2.86 4.43 7.46
CA ASP A 133 -3.19 3.59 6.30
C ASP A 133 -2.79 4.23 4.96
N TYR A 134 -2.12 5.38 4.99
CA TYR A 134 -1.87 6.17 3.78
C TYR A 134 -0.54 6.89 3.90
N ALA A 135 0.20 7.00 2.81
CA ALA A 135 1.28 7.99 2.70
C ALA A 135 1.23 8.69 1.36
N ALA A 136 1.63 9.96 1.37
CA ALA A 136 1.84 10.74 0.18
C ALA A 136 3.20 11.40 0.20
N MET A 137 3.76 11.57 -0.98
CA MET A 137 5.03 12.23 -1.22
C MET A 137 4.89 13.21 -2.37
N HIS A 138 5.48 14.40 -2.23
CA HIS A 138 5.63 15.35 -3.32
C HIS A 138 7.10 15.57 -3.65
N VAL A 139 7.44 15.45 -4.93
CA VAL A 139 8.77 15.77 -5.47
C VAL A 139 8.67 16.88 -6.50
N PRO A 140 9.39 18.00 -6.34
CA PRO A 140 9.39 19.07 -7.33
C PRO A 140 10.18 18.67 -8.58
N CYS A 141 9.69 19.06 -9.76
CA CYS A 141 10.44 18.95 -10.99
C CYS A 141 11.33 20.20 -11.15
N ALA A 142 12.63 20.00 -11.37
CA ALA A 142 13.52 21.08 -11.78
C ALA A 142 13.29 21.48 -13.24
N ALA A 143 12.94 20.51 -14.09
CA ALA A 143 12.54 20.73 -15.47
C ALA A 143 11.51 19.70 -15.94
N SER A 144 10.65 20.11 -16.86
CA SER A 144 9.71 19.24 -17.57
C SER A 144 9.40 19.82 -18.95
N SER A 145 9.39 18.99 -19.97
CA SER A 145 8.91 19.33 -21.31
C SER A 145 7.37 19.33 -21.41
N LEU A 146 6.70 18.84 -20.38
CA LEU A 146 5.24 18.70 -20.26
C LEU A 146 4.62 19.76 -19.32
N ASP A 147 5.41 20.76 -18.90
CA ASP A 147 5.01 21.82 -17.95
C ASP A 147 4.64 21.30 -16.55
N TYR A 148 5.15 20.13 -16.17
CA TYR A 148 5.00 19.63 -14.79
C TYR A 148 5.90 20.39 -13.83
N THR A 149 5.32 20.81 -12.72
CA THR A 149 5.99 21.49 -11.61
C THR A 149 6.40 20.51 -10.50
N GLY A 150 5.80 19.32 -10.47
CA GLY A 150 6.15 18.25 -9.54
C GLY A 150 5.42 16.95 -9.85
N LEU A 151 5.71 15.93 -9.06
CA LEU A 151 5.02 14.64 -9.04
C LEU A 151 4.58 14.33 -7.62
N ASN A 152 3.34 13.89 -7.50
CA ASN A 152 2.82 13.30 -6.29
C ASN A 152 2.81 11.79 -6.43
N PHE A 153 3.13 11.10 -5.35
CA PHE A 153 3.04 9.66 -5.24
C PHE A 153 2.35 9.30 -3.94
N SER A 154 1.50 8.28 -3.95
CA SER A 154 0.84 7.80 -2.74
C SER A 154 0.76 6.29 -2.66
N ILE A 155 0.64 5.82 -1.42
CA ILE A 155 0.41 4.43 -1.03
C ILE A 155 -0.81 4.44 -0.11
N GLU A 156 -1.85 3.68 -0.46
CA GLU A 156 -3.01 3.43 0.39
C GLU A 156 -3.06 1.95 0.78
N LEU A 157 -3.23 1.68 2.07
CA LEU A 157 -3.40 0.34 2.65
C LEU A 157 -4.88 0.11 2.96
N ARG A 158 -5.61 -0.46 2.01
CA ARG A 158 -7.06 -0.69 2.13
C ARG A 158 -7.43 -1.81 3.10
N TRP A 159 -6.45 -2.60 3.53
CA TRP A 159 -6.64 -3.68 4.50
C TRP A 159 -6.38 -3.23 5.95
N ALA A 160 -5.72 -2.08 6.14
CA ALA A 160 -5.08 -1.73 7.40
C ALA A 160 -5.96 -0.90 8.35
N GLU A 161 -7.28 -1.05 8.29
CA GLU A 161 -8.21 -0.23 9.08
C GLU A 161 -7.85 -0.22 10.58
N GLY A 162 -7.55 0.96 11.11
CA GLY A 162 -7.23 1.18 12.52
C GLY A 162 -5.84 0.73 12.99
N GLN A 163 -4.99 0.23 12.10
CA GLN A 163 -3.61 -0.16 12.40
C GLN A 163 -2.64 0.99 12.06
N ASP A 164 -1.59 1.19 12.86
CA ASP A 164 -0.60 2.25 12.63
C ASP A 164 0.57 1.72 11.80
N HIS A 165 0.58 2.04 10.50
CA HIS A 165 1.66 1.68 9.56
C HIS A 165 2.52 2.87 9.14
N ARG A 166 2.43 4.00 9.85
CA ARG A 166 3.09 5.26 9.45
C ARG A 166 4.59 5.11 9.18
N ASP A 167 5.29 4.42 10.06
CA ASP A 167 6.75 4.24 9.93
C ASP A 167 7.11 3.35 8.73
N ALA A 168 6.33 2.29 8.47
CA ALA A 168 6.54 1.42 7.31
C ALA A 168 6.25 2.16 6.00
N LEU A 169 5.14 2.91 5.96
CA LEU A 169 4.75 3.74 4.82
C LEU A 169 5.79 4.82 4.51
N ALA A 170 6.27 5.53 5.54
CA ALA A 170 7.29 6.56 5.38
C ALA A 170 8.62 6.00 4.87
N GLN A 171 8.99 4.78 5.27
CA GLN A 171 10.20 4.10 4.79
C GLN A 171 10.07 3.60 3.35
N ALA A 172 8.90 3.12 2.94
CA ALA A 172 8.70 2.52 1.63
C ALA A 172 8.51 3.55 0.50
N ILE A 173 7.82 4.66 0.78
CA ILE A 173 7.36 5.58 -0.27
C ILE A 173 8.50 6.29 -1.02
N GLY A 174 9.58 6.66 -0.34
CA GLY A 174 10.73 7.31 -0.97
C GLY A 174 11.39 6.42 -2.04
N PRO A 175 11.87 5.22 -1.67
CA PRO A 175 12.46 4.29 -2.64
C PRO A 175 11.53 3.91 -3.80
N LEU A 176 10.23 3.78 -3.56
CA LEU A 176 9.24 3.54 -4.61
C LEU A 176 9.10 4.74 -5.57
N MET A 177 9.06 5.95 -5.04
CA MET A 177 9.05 7.17 -5.84
C MET A 177 10.33 7.30 -6.67
N ASP A 178 11.50 7.03 -6.09
CA ASP A 178 12.79 7.05 -6.79
C ASP A 178 12.81 6.02 -7.94
N ALA A 179 12.30 4.81 -7.70
CA ALA A 179 12.17 3.78 -8.71
C ALA A 179 11.21 4.19 -9.84
N PHE A 180 10.10 4.86 -9.51
CA PHE A 180 9.15 5.38 -10.49
C PHE A 180 9.76 6.48 -11.35
N LEU A 181 10.41 7.48 -10.73
CA LEU A 181 11.11 8.57 -11.43
C LEU A 181 12.19 8.04 -12.37
N ALA A 182 12.97 7.04 -11.94
CA ALA A 182 14.01 6.42 -12.76
C ALA A 182 13.48 5.71 -14.01
N ARG A 183 12.19 5.34 -14.04
CA ARG A 183 11.53 4.70 -15.19
C ARG A 183 10.78 5.69 -16.09
N GLN A 184 10.71 6.97 -15.72
CA GLN A 184 10.07 7.97 -16.56
C GLN A 184 10.89 8.28 -17.81
N GLY A 185 10.18 8.70 -18.86
CA GLY A 185 10.82 9.16 -20.09
C GLY A 185 11.56 10.49 -19.86
N PRO A 186 12.66 10.75 -20.58
CA PRO A 186 13.38 12.02 -20.48
C PRO A 186 12.45 13.23 -20.67
N GLY A 187 12.60 14.26 -19.84
CA GLY A 187 11.79 15.47 -19.90
C GLY A 187 10.36 15.31 -19.35
N THR A 188 10.06 14.21 -18.65
CA THR A 188 8.79 14.06 -17.91
C THR A 188 8.84 14.88 -16.63
N CYS A 189 9.70 14.51 -15.68
CA CYS A 189 10.03 15.28 -14.49
C CYS A 189 11.49 15.04 -14.14
N ASP A 190 12.36 15.97 -14.54
CA ASP A 190 13.76 15.93 -14.17
C ASP A 190 13.88 16.57 -12.78
N THR A 191 14.23 15.78 -11.76
CA THR A 191 14.42 16.26 -10.38
C THR A 191 15.78 16.95 -10.23
N ALA A 192 15.89 17.88 -9.27
CA ALA A 192 17.11 18.66 -9.01
C ALA A 192 18.28 17.83 -8.45
#